data_AF-A0A7Z0J3J8-F1
#
_entry.id   AF-A0A7Z0J3J8-F1
#
_cell.length_a   1.000
_cell.length_b   1.000
_cell.length_c   1.000
_cell.angle_alpha   90.00
_cell.angle_beta   90.00
_cell.angle_gamma   90.00
#
_symmetry.space_group_name_H-M   'P 1'
#
loop_
_entity.id
_entity.type
_entity.pdbx_description
1 polymer ?
#
loop_
_entity_poly.entity_id
_entity_poly.type
_entity_poly.pdbx_seq_one_letter_code
_entity_poly.pdbx_strand_id
1 'polypeptide(L)'
;MMLAAFLFVGISMGVGAAGAFLGGMWFGVTFTLFTVVVMCAVLSLAIVVVAVGHDGLTVRSRVFRVRLMSVPRSEIASVSVQDFRALSWGGWGLRWRQGDKALALDGDQAVVIRKNNGRSSLVVIRESDQLSTALQQIL
;
A
#
# COMPACT_ATOMS: atom_id res chain seq x y z
N MET A 1 -6.73 1.95 -9.17
CA MET A 1 -5.96 3.12 -8.66
C MET A 1 -5.52 4.07 -9.78
N MET A 2 -4.94 3.57 -10.87
CA MET A 2 -4.54 4.42 -12.02
C MET A 2 -5.69 5.26 -12.60
N LEU A 3 -6.88 4.69 -12.79
CA LEU A 3 -8.05 5.43 -13.32
C LEU A 3 -8.47 6.61 -12.42
N ALA A 4 -8.49 6.42 -11.11
CA ALA A 4 -8.81 7.48 -10.15
C ALA A 4 -7.73 8.56 -10.13
N ALA A 5 -6.45 8.19 -10.29
CA ALA A 5 -5.35 9.14 -10.42
C ALA A 5 -5.50 9.99 -11.70
N PHE A 6 -5.82 9.37 -12.84
CA PHE A 6 -6.05 10.10 -14.09
C PHE A 6 -7.24 11.07 -13.99
N LEU A 7 -8.35 10.65 -13.38
CA LEU A 7 -9.51 11.53 -13.15
C LEU A 7 -9.16 12.71 -12.24
N PHE A 8 -8.41 12.48 -11.17
CA PHE A 8 -7.97 13.54 -10.27
C PHE A 8 -7.01 14.53 -10.96
N VAL A 9 -6.10 14.06 -11.82
CA VAL A 9 -5.23 14.93 -12.65
C VAL A 9 -6.08 15.76 -13.61
N GLY A 10 -7.04 15.15 -14.31
CA GLY A 10 -7.93 15.87 -15.22
C GLY A 10 -8.74 16.96 -14.52
N ILE A 11 -9.33 16.64 -13.35
CA ILE A 11 -10.09 17.59 -12.54
C ILE A 11 -9.20 18.72 -12.04
N SER A 12 -8.00 18.40 -11.53
CA SER A 12 -7.08 19.42 -11.02
C SER A 12 -6.53 20.34 -12.12
N MET A 13 -6.27 19.83 -13.32
CA MET A 13 -5.94 20.66 -14.49
C MET A 13 -7.12 21.56 -14.89
N GLY A 14 -8.35 21.05 -14.86
CA GLY A 14 -9.55 21.85 -15.13
C GLY A 14 -9.76 22.98 -14.12
N VAL A 15 -9.58 22.70 -12.83
CA VAL A 15 -9.67 23.71 -11.75
C VAL A 15 -8.53 24.73 -11.86
N GLY A 16 -7.31 24.29 -12.18
CA GLY A 16 -6.17 25.18 -12.42
C GLY A 16 -6.40 26.13 -13.59
N ALA A 17 -6.95 25.63 -14.71
CA ALA A 17 -7.28 26.43 -15.88
C ALA A 17 -8.40 27.45 -15.60
N ALA A 18 -9.48 27.04 -14.90
CA ALA A 18 -10.54 27.94 -14.47
C ALA A 18 -10.02 29.01 -13.49
N GLY A 19 -9.15 28.62 -12.56
CA GLY A 19 -8.49 29.53 -11.63
C GLY A 19 -7.57 30.54 -12.32
N ALA A 20 -6.86 30.14 -13.38
CA ALA A 20 -6.07 31.07 -14.20
C ALA A 20 -6.95 32.11 -14.89
N PHE A 21 -8.13 31.68 -15.37
CA PHE A 21 -9.08 32.54 -16.09
C PHE A 21 -9.80 33.53 -15.17
N LEU A 22 -10.11 33.12 -13.93
CA LEU A 22 -10.90 33.91 -12.98
C LEU A 22 -10.04 34.71 -11.97
N GLY A 23 -8.90 34.16 -11.54
CA GLY A 23 -8.05 34.70 -10.47
C GLY A 23 -6.67 35.17 -10.94
N GLY A 24 -6.39 35.09 -12.24
CA GLY A 24 -5.11 35.46 -12.85
C GLY A 24 -4.14 34.29 -12.99
N MET A 25 -3.24 34.40 -13.98
CA MET A 25 -2.35 33.32 -14.41
C MET A 25 -1.54 32.69 -13.27
N TRP A 26 -1.04 33.51 -12.34
CA TRP A 26 -0.24 33.05 -11.20
C TRP A 26 -1.01 32.12 -10.26
N PHE A 27 -2.32 32.33 -10.08
CA PHE A 27 -3.17 31.49 -9.24
C PHE A 27 -3.34 30.08 -9.85
N GLY A 28 -3.62 30.01 -11.15
CA GLY A 28 -3.73 28.72 -11.84
C GLY A 28 -2.43 27.93 -11.86
N VAL A 29 -1.29 28.61 -12.07
CA VAL A 29 0.04 27.96 -12.06
C VAL A 29 0.37 27.40 -10.68
N THR A 30 0.19 28.19 -9.62
CA THR A 30 0.49 27.75 -8.24
C THR A 30 -0.40 26.60 -7.79
N PHE A 31 -1.70 26.64 -8.10
CA PHE A 31 -2.63 25.56 -7.79
C PHE A 31 -2.28 24.26 -8.53
N THR A 32 -1.98 24.36 -9.83
CA THR A 32 -1.61 23.20 -10.64
C THR A 32 -0.32 22.57 -10.12
N LEU A 33 0.70 23.38 -9.83
CA LEU A 33 1.97 22.90 -9.30
C LEU A 33 1.79 22.22 -7.93
N PHE A 34 1.04 22.84 -7.03
CA PHE A 34 0.72 22.26 -5.72
C PHE A 34 0.05 20.88 -5.87
N THR A 35 -0.93 20.78 -6.78
CA THR A 35 -1.67 19.54 -6.97
C THR A 35 -0.81 18.43 -7.57
N VAL A 36 0.07 18.77 -8.51
CA VAL A 36 1.07 17.83 -9.06
C VAL A 36 2.02 17.34 -7.96
N VAL A 37 2.51 18.24 -7.10
CA VAL A 37 3.40 17.86 -5.98
C VAL A 37 2.69 16.93 -5.00
N VAL A 38 1.46 17.26 -4.59
CA VAL A 38 0.66 16.41 -3.70
C VAL A 38 0.40 15.05 -4.34
N MET A 39 0.07 15.02 -5.63
CA MET A 39 -0.15 13.76 -6.36
C MET A 39 1.12 12.90 -6.40
N CYS A 40 2.26 13.49 -6.74
CA CYS A 40 3.55 12.79 -6.71
C CYS A 40 3.84 12.25 -5.31
N ALA A 41 3.58 13.02 -4.25
CA ALA A 41 3.73 12.56 -2.88
C ALA A 41 2.81 11.36 -2.56
N VAL A 42 1.53 11.41 -2.94
CA VAL A 42 0.57 10.31 -2.73
C VAL A 42 0.97 9.06 -3.52
N LEU A 43 1.32 9.19 -4.80
CA LEU A 43 1.77 8.06 -5.62
C LEU A 43 3.06 7.44 -5.08
N SER A 44 3.97 8.26 -4.56
CA SER A 44 5.22 7.80 -3.98
C SER A 44 4.99 6.99 -2.69
N LEU A 45 3.94 7.32 -1.91
CA LEU A 45 3.51 6.53 -0.75
C LEU A 45 2.88 5.19 -1.14
N ALA A 46 2.34 5.06 -2.35
CA ALA A 46 1.76 3.82 -2.85
C ALA A 46 2.82 2.79 -3.28
N ILE A 47 4.09 3.17 -3.37
CA ILE A 47 5.18 2.23 -3.71
C ILE A 47 5.63 1.52 -2.44
N VAL A 48 5.10 0.32 -2.21
CA VAL A 48 5.42 -0.53 -1.07
C VAL A 48 6.33 -1.67 -1.53
N VAL A 49 7.38 -1.94 -0.76
CA VAL A 49 8.29 -3.07 -0.96
C VAL A 49 8.12 -4.03 0.20
N VAL A 50 7.73 -5.26 -0.12
CA VAL A 50 7.73 -6.38 0.80
C VAL A 50 9.09 -7.06 0.70
N ALA A 51 9.85 -7.06 1.79
CA ALA A 51 11.15 -7.70 1.88
C ALA A 51 11.06 -8.88 2.86
N VAL A 52 11.44 -10.06 2.39
CA VAL A 52 11.66 -11.24 3.24
C VAL A 52 13.14 -11.28 3.56
N GLY A 53 13.49 -11.27 4.85
CA GLY A 53 14.86 -11.38 5.33
C GLY A 53 15.02 -12.54 6.30
N HIS A 54 16.27 -12.81 6.71
CA HIS A 54 16.58 -13.88 7.67
C HIS A 54 15.86 -13.70 9.03
N ASP A 55 15.55 -12.45 9.38
CA ASP A 55 14.88 -12.08 10.63
C ASP A 55 13.34 -12.14 10.55
N GLY A 56 12.78 -12.37 9.36
CA GLY A 56 11.33 -12.44 9.11
C GLY A 56 10.83 -11.50 8.00
N LEU A 57 9.55 -11.15 8.07
CA LEU A 57 8.89 -10.30 7.06
C LEU A 57 9.00 -8.82 7.45
N THR A 58 9.47 -7.98 6.52
CA THR A 58 9.43 -6.52 6.66
C THR A 58 8.78 -5.87 5.46
N VAL A 59 7.70 -5.13 5.71
CA VAL A 59 7.05 -4.26 4.73
C VAL A 59 7.51 -2.83 4.95
N ARG A 60 8.09 -2.22 3.92
CA ARG A 60 8.55 -0.83 3.94
C ARG A 60 8.02 -0.05 2.75
N SER A 61 7.81 1.25 2.92
CA SER A 61 7.61 2.14 1.78
C SER A 61 8.95 2.27 1.05
N ARG A 62 8.96 2.12 -0.29
CA ARG A 62 10.17 2.25 -1.10
C ARG A 62 10.71 3.67 -1.07
N VAL A 63 9.80 4.65 -1.04
CA VAL A 63 10.13 6.07 -1.19
C VAL A 63 10.54 6.66 0.14
N PHE A 64 9.70 6.52 1.17
CA PHE A 64 9.99 7.13 2.47
C PHE A 64 10.90 6.27 3.35
N ARG A 65 11.27 5.05 2.92
CA ARG A 65 12.00 4.05 3.73
C ARG A 65 11.38 3.79 5.12
N VAL A 66 10.12 4.21 5.33
CA VAL A 66 9.40 4.00 6.58
C VAL A 66 8.96 2.54 6.65
N ARG A 67 9.17 1.92 7.81
CA ARG A 67 8.71 0.56 8.11
C ARG A 67 7.21 0.62 8.42
N LEU A 68 6.39 0.09 7.52
CA LEU A 68 4.94 0.02 7.71
C LEU A 68 4.56 -1.14 8.62
N MET A 69 5.24 -2.28 8.44
CA MET A 69 4.95 -3.50 9.16
C MET A 69 6.20 -4.38 9.24
N SER A 70 6.37 -5.06 10.37
CA SER A 70 7.43 -6.04 10.55
C SER A 70 6.89 -7.17 11.41
N VAL A 71 7.15 -8.39 10.98
CA VAL A 71 6.78 -9.62 11.66
C VAL A 71 8.06 -10.45 11.81
N PRO A 72 8.61 -10.55 13.04
CA PRO A 72 9.79 -11.35 13.31
C PRO A 72 9.53 -12.83 13.04
N ARG A 73 10.54 -13.58 12.58
CA ARG A 73 10.44 -15.03 12.36
C ARG A 73 9.99 -15.78 13.62
N SER A 74 10.51 -15.40 14.79
CA SER A 74 10.15 -16.03 16.08
C SER A 74 8.68 -15.88 16.45
N GLU A 75 7.97 -14.94 15.83
CA GLU A 75 6.53 -14.76 16.03
C GLU A 75 5.70 -15.55 15.02
N ILE A 76 6.27 -16.10 13.94
CA ILE A 76 5.53 -16.78 12.88
C ILE A 76 5.22 -18.22 13.30
N ALA A 77 3.93 -18.54 13.42
CA ALA A 77 3.44 -19.89 13.69
C ALA A 77 3.20 -20.66 12.39
N SER A 78 2.61 -20.02 11.39
CA SER A 78 2.34 -20.62 10.08
C SER A 78 2.11 -19.56 9.00
N VAL A 79 2.30 -19.97 7.75
CA VAL A 79 2.09 -19.14 6.56
C VAL A 79 1.21 -19.92 5.59
N SER A 80 0.12 -19.31 5.14
CA SER A 80 -0.77 -19.88 4.12
C SER A 80 -1.21 -18.84 3.11
N VAL A 81 -1.46 -19.28 1.87
CA VAL A 81 -2.09 -18.46 0.83
C VAL A 81 -3.59 -18.70 0.89
N GLN A 82 -4.37 -17.62 0.90
CA GLN A 82 -5.83 -17.67 0.86
C GLN A 82 -6.37 -16.65 -0.13
N ASP A 83 -7.49 -16.96 -0.75
CA ASP A 83 -8.22 -16.00 -1.58
C ASP A 83 -8.66 -14.80 -0.74
N PHE A 84 -8.39 -13.61 -1.25
CA PHE A 84 -8.65 -12.37 -0.54
C PHE A 84 -9.49 -11.42 -1.39
N ARG A 85 -10.58 -10.95 -0.79
CA ARG A 85 -11.40 -9.89 -1.37
C ARG A 85 -11.18 -8.61 -0.57
N ALA A 86 -10.55 -7.61 -1.19
CA ALA A 86 -10.32 -6.31 -0.55
C ALA A 86 -11.62 -5.69 0.00
N LEU A 87 -12.75 -5.87 -0.68
CA LEU A 87 -14.04 -5.37 -0.21
C LEU A 87 -14.51 -6.01 1.12
N SER A 88 -14.23 -7.30 1.37
CA SER A 88 -14.66 -7.93 2.64
C SER A 88 -13.87 -7.41 3.84
N TRP A 89 -12.67 -6.88 3.59
CA TRP A 89 -11.84 -6.19 4.57
C TRP A 89 -12.04 -4.67 4.57
N GLY A 90 -13.03 -4.19 3.80
CA GLY A 90 -13.49 -2.82 3.72
C GLY A 90 -12.67 -1.90 2.81
N GLY A 91 -11.79 -2.45 1.97
CA GLY A 91 -11.08 -1.73 0.91
C GLY A 91 -9.58 -2.05 0.82
N TRP A 92 -8.90 -1.30 -0.05
CA TRP A 92 -7.45 -1.40 -0.29
C TRP A 92 -6.66 -0.57 0.73
N GLY A 93 -5.44 -0.99 1.08
CA GLY A 93 -4.51 -0.25 1.94
C GLY A 93 -4.09 -0.97 3.23
N LEU A 94 -3.39 -0.23 4.11
CA LEU A 94 -2.95 -0.72 5.42
C LEU A 94 -4.06 -0.55 6.45
N ARG A 95 -4.39 -1.63 7.16
CA ARG A 95 -5.40 -1.63 8.24
C ARG A 95 -4.89 -2.36 9.46
N TRP A 96 -5.31 -1.87 10.61
CA TRP A 96 -5.05 -2.49 11.90
C TRP A 96 -6.39 -2.79 12.57
N ARG A 97 -6.61 -4.06 12.95
CA ARG A 97 -7.79 -4.49 13.70
C ARG A 97 -7.35 -5.32 14.90
N GLN A 98 -7.56 -4.82 16.12
CA GLN A 98 -7.32 -5.54 17.40
C GLN A 98 -6.04 -6.42 17.46
N GLY A 99 -4.90 -5.93 16.95
CA GLY A 99 -3.64 -6.68 16.94
C GLY A 99 -3.29 -7.36 15.62
N ASP A 100 -4.27 -7.51 14.72
CA ASP A 100 -4.09 -8.01 13.36
C ASP A 100 -3.79 -6.86 12.40
N LYS A 101 -2.79 -7.07 11.54
CA LYS A 101 -2.38 -6.10 10.53
C LYS A 101 -2.65 -6.68 9.16
N ALA A 102 -3.47 -5.99 8.38
CA ALA A 102 -3.75 -6.34 7.00
C ALA A 102 -3.15 -5.27 6.10
N LEU A 103 -2.31 -5.67 5.15
CA LEU A 103 -1.85 -4.83 4.07
C LEU A 103 -2.47 -5.36 2.78
N ALA A 104 -3.50 -4.68 2.30
CA ALA A 104 -4.11 -4.98 1.03
C ALA A 104 -3.45 -4.16 -0.10
N LEU A 105 -2.49 -4.76 -0.80
CA LEU A 105 -1.98 -4.23 -2.07
C LEU A 105 -2.78 -4.87 -3.22
N ASP A 106 -2.64 -4.32 -4.43
CA ASP A 106 -3.30 -4.82 -5.63
C ASP A 106 -3.02 -6.33 -5.81
N GLY A 107 -4.05 -7.14 -5.62
CA GLY A 107 -3.96 -8.60 -5.52
C GLY A 107 -5.29 -9.25 -5.12
N ASP A 108 -5.52 -10.43 -5.63
CA ASP A 108 -6.66 -11.33 -5.43
C ASP A 108 -6.37 -12.44 -4.42
N GLN A 109 -5.09 -12.69 -4.14
CA GLN A 109 -4.62 -13.61 -3.12
C GLN A 109 -3.89 -12.89 -1.99
N ALA A 110 -3.96 -13.47 -0.80
CA ALA A 110 -3.25 -12.99 0.37
C ALA A 110 -2.44 -14.07 1.06
N VAL A 111 -1.24 -13.68 1.49
CA VAL A 111 -0.41 -14.44 2.40
C VAL A 111 -0.84 -14.12 3.83
N VAL A 112 -1.44 -15.11 4.48
CA VAL A 112 -1.85 -15.06 5.89
C VAL A 112 -0.73 -15.63 6.75
N ILE A 113 -0.15 -14.77 7.58
CA ILE A 113 0.89 -15.12 8.55
C ILE A 113 0.22 -15.20 9.91
N ARG A 114 0.05 -16.41 10.44
CA ARG A 114 -0.44 -16.60 11.79
C ARG A 114 0.73 -16.48 12.76
N LYS A 115 0.52 -15.73 13.84
CA LYS A 115 1.53 -15.51 14.86
C LYS A 115 1.34 -16.45 16.05
N ASN A 116 2.43 -16.74 16.77
CA ASN A 116 2.45 -17.58 17.97
C ASN A 116 1.55 -17.05 19.10
N ASN A 117 1.29 -15.74 19.13
CA ASN A 117 0.40 -15.10 20.11
C ASN A 117 -1.10 -15.15 19.72
N GLY A 118 -1.47 -15.98 18.73
CA GLY A 118 -2.85 -16.11 18.24
C GLY A 118 -3.31 -14.98 17.30
N ARG A 119 -2.48 -13.96 17.07
CA ARG A 119 -2.79 -12.86 16.12
C ARG A 119 -2.47 -13.26 14.69
N SER A 120 -3.06 -12.56 13.73
CA SER A 120 -2.85 -12.79 12.30
C SER A 120 -2.35 -11.53 11.58
N SER A 121 -1.44 -11.72 10.64
CA SER A 121 -0.84 -10.67 9.83
C SER A 121 -1.06 -11.05 8.38
N LEU A 122 -1.84 -10.25 7.66
CA LEU A 122 -2.32 -10.59 6.33
C LEU A 122 -1.69 -9.62 5.32
N VAL A 123 -1.02 -10.18 4.32
CA VAL A 123 -0.34 -9.40 3.29
C VAL A 123 -0.86 -9.86 1.93
N VAL A 124 -1.62 -8.99 1.29
CA VAL A 124 -2.21 -9.21 -0.03
C VAL A 124 -1.25 -8.65 -1.05
N ILE A 125 -0.76 -9.50 -1.94
CA ILE A 125 0.09 -9.09 -3.06
C ILE A 125 -0.24 -9.95 -4.29
N ARG A 126 -0.03 -9.40 -5.48
CA ARG A 126 -0.21 -10.11 -6.75
C ARG A 126 0.65 -11.39 -6.85
N GLU A 127 1.82 -11.42 -6.21
CA GLU A 127 2.75 -12.57 -6.23
C GLU A 127 2.71 -13.34 -4.89
N SER A 128 1.50 -13.65 -4.41
CA SER A 128 1.30 -14.29 -3.10
C SER A 128 2.01 -15.65 -2.97
N ASP A 129 2.04 -16.44 -4.04
CA ASP A 129 2.71 -17.75 -4.05
C ASP A 129 4.23 -17.63 -3.85
N GLN A 130 4.88 -16.67 -4.53
CA GLN A 130 6.32 -16.44 -4.42
C GLN A 130 6.69 -15.96 -3.00
N LEU A 131 5.88 -15.08 -2.42
CA LEU A 131 6.09 -14.61 -1.04
C LEU A 131 5.89 -15.73 -0.02
N SER A 132 4.89 -16.59 -0.21
CA SER A 132 4.67 -17.73 0.68
C SER A 132 5.85 -18.71 0.64
N THR A 133 6.38 -18.99 -0.55
CA THR A 133 7.54 -19.87 -0.75
C THR A 133 8.79 -19.28 -0.10
N ALA A 134 9.05 -17.99 -0.30
CA ALA A 134 10.19 -17.31 0.33
C ALA A 134 10.09 -17.31 1.87
N LEU A 135 8.88 -17.17 2.41
CA LEU A 135 8.65 -17.25 3.86
C LEU A 135 8.82 -18.68 4.39
N GLN A 136 8.40 -19.70 3.65
CA GLN A 136 8.60 -21.10 4.03
C GLN A 136 10.08 -21.50 4.01
N GLN A 137 10.89 -20.96 3.11
CA GLN A 137 12.33 -21.23 3.06
C GLN A 137 13.10 -20.68 4.26
N ILE A 138 12.58 -19.65 4.93
CA ILE A 138 13.20 -19.06 6.11
C ILE A 138 12.61 -19.56 7.42
N LEU A 139 11.56 -20.39 7.42
CA LEU A 139 10.92 -20.94 8.62
C LEU A 139 11.60 -22.23 9.08
#